data_AF-A0A8R1IBG8-F1
#
_entry.id   AF-A0A8R1IBG8-F1
#
_cell.length_a   1.000
_cell.length_b   1.000
_cell.length_c   1.000
_cell.angle_alpha   90.00
_cell.angle_beta   90.00
_cell.angle_gamma   90.00
#
_symmetry.space_group_name_H-M   'P 1'
#
loop_
_entity.id
_entity.type
_entity.pdbx_description
1 polymer ?
#
loop_
_entity_poly.entity_id
_entity_poly.type
_entity_poly.pdbx_seq_one_letter_code
_entity_poly.pdbx_strand_id
1 'polypeptide(L)'
;MSAQASRSKNSEQERRAADQALLNAAIEENDMEQDENFTVIDKLESTGISSGDIAKLKEAGYYTYESLAFTTRRELRNVKGISDQKAEKIMKEAMKNVQMGFTTGAEVHVKRSQLVQIRTGSAALDRLLGGGIETGSITEVYGEYRTGKTQLCHSLAVLCQLPIDMGGGEGKCMYIDTNATFRPERIIAIAQRYNMDSAHVLENIAVARAYNFRTF
;
A
#
# COMPACT_ATOMS: atom_id res chain seq x y z
N MET A 1 -23.11 42.62 -8.78
CA MET A 1 -22.88 41.17 -9.02
C MET A 1 -21.65 40.60 -8.31
N SER A 2 -20.70 41.39 -7.78
CA SER A 2 -19.48 40.84 -7.13
C SER A 2 -19.65 40.36 -5.69
N ALA A 3 -20.62 40.88 -4.93
CA ALA A 3 -20.80 40.55 -3.51
C ALA A 3 -21.48 39.19 -3.23
N GLN A 4 -22.23 38.63 -4.19
CA GLN A 4 -22.84 37.29 -4.06
C GLN A 4 -21.84 36.17 -4.34
N ALA A 5 -20.89 36.39 -5.26
CA ALA A 5 -19.83 35.41 -5.57
C ALA A 5 -18.74 35.33 -4.48
N SER A 6 -18.48 36.42 -3.74
CA SER A 6 -17.57 36.41 -2.60
C SER A 6 -18.16 35.71 -1.37
N ARG A 7 -19.47 35.90 -1.11
CA ARG A 7 -20.19 35.19 -0.04
C ARG A 7 -20.30 33.68 -0.28
N SER A 8 -20.52 33.24 -1.52
CA SER A 8 -20.59 31.79 -1.81
C SER A 8 -19.22 31.12 -1.67
N LYS A 9 -18.14 31.78 -2.11
CA LYS A 9 -16.76 31.27 -1.93
C LYS A 9 -16.36 31.15 -0.46
N ASN A 10 -16.72 32.13 0.39
CA ASN A 10 -16.49 32.01 1.84
C ASN A 10 -17.27 30.84 2.44
N SER A 11 -18.54 30.65 2.05
CA SER A 11 -19.35 29.54 2.59
C SER A 11 -18.85 28.15 2.15
N GLU A 12 -18.26 28.03 0.96
CA GLU A 12 -17.60 26.79 0.52
C GLU A 12 -16.27 26.55 1.25
N GLN A 13 -15.50 27.60 1.49
CA GLN A 13 -14.25 27.51 2.25
C GLN A 13 -14.50 27.14 3.71
N GLU A 14 -15.53 27.72 4.33
CA GLU A 14 -15.95 27.41 5.70
C GLU A 14 -16.49 25.98 5.83
N ARG A 15 -17.28 25.51 4.85
CA ARG A 15 -17.74 24.11 4.80
C ARG A 15 -16.57 23.13 4.64
N ARG A 16 -15.63 23.39 3.72
CA ARG A 16 -14.43 22.56 3.57
C ARG A 16 -13.57 22.54 4.83
N ALA A 17 -13.43 23.68 5.51
CA ALA A 17 -12.69 23.75 6.76
C ALA A 17 -13.38 22.97 7.90
N ALA A 18 -14.72 23.01 7.96
CA ALA A 18 -15.50 22.23 8.93
C ALA A 18 -15.44 20.72 8.64
N ASP A 19 -15.56 20.32 7.37
CA ASP A 19 -15.42 18.92 6.94
C ASP A 19 -14.00 18.41 7.24
N GLN A 20 -12.98 19.25 7.01
CA GLN A 20 -11.58 18.94 7.35
C GLN A 20 -11.37 18.81 8.87
N ALA A 21 -12.01 19.66 9.68
CA ALA A 21 -11.90 19.61 11.13
C ALA A 21 -12.58 18.37 11.74
N LEU A 22 -13.75 17.99 11.20
CA LEU A 22 -14.44 16.74 11.56
C LEU A 22 -13.61 15.51 11.17
N LEU A 23 -12.97 15.55 9.99
CA LEU A 23 -12.07 14.50 9.54
C LEU A 23 -10.85 14.38 10.47
N ASN A 24 -10.21 15.50 10.82
CA ASN A 24 -9.06 15.52 11.71
C ASN A 24 -9.42 14.97 13.10
N ALA A 25 -10.59 15.33 13.65
CA ALA A 25 -11.06 14.80 14.93
C ALA A 25 -11.31 13.28 14.88
N ALA A 26 -11.87 12.77 13.78
CA ALA A 26 -12.07 11.34 13.58
C ALA A 26 -10.75 10.57 13.36
N ILE A 27 -9.73 11.22 12.79
CA ILE A 27 -8.38 10.66 12.64
C ILE A 27 -7.68 10.57 14.00
N GLU A 28 -7.74 11.64 14.81
CA GLU A 28 -7.13 11.68 16.15
C GLU A 28 -7.72 10.61 17.10
N GLU A 29 -9.01 10.27 16.98
CA GLU A 29 -9.62 9.19 17.76
C GLU A 29 -9.15 7.78 17.32
N ASN A 30 -8.71 7.62 16.06
CA ASN A 30 -8.27 6.33 15.49
C ASN A 30 -6.74 6.12 15.54
N ASP A 31 -5.92 7.17 15.61
CA ASP A 31 -4.44 7.10 15.63
C ASP A 31 -3.86 6.38 16.87
N MET A 32 -4.71 6.03 17.85
CA MET A 32 -4.35 5.26 19.04
C MET A 32 -4.18 3.75 18.76
N GLU A 33 -4.60 3.25 17.60
CA GLU A 33 -4.38 1.87 17.16
C GLU A 33 -3.37 1.89 15.99
N GLN A 34 -2.12 1.49 16.26
CA GLN A 34 -1.18 1.16 15.20
C GLN A 34 -1.68 -0.09 14.47
N ASP A 35 -2.59 0.08 13.52
CA ASP A 35 -2.99 -0.98 12.61
C ASP A 35 -1.75 -1.38 11.79
N GLU A 36 -1.18 -2.55 12.08
CA GLU A 36 -0.24 -3.19 11.15
C GLU A 36 -0.90 -3.24 9.76
N ASN A 37 -0.23 -2.73 8.71
CA ASN A 37 -0.76 -2.70 7.33
C ASN A 37 -1.31 -4.05 6.83
N PHE A 38 -0.84 -5.15 7.42
CA PHE A 38 -1.35 -6.50 7.23
C PHE A 38 -1.04 -7.36 8.45
N THR A 39 -1.87 -8.37 8.72
CA THR A 39 -1.63 -9.31 9.83
C THR A 39 -1.03 -10.62 9.31
N VAL A 40 0.12 -11.05 9.84
CA VAL A 40 0.77 -12.32 9.44
C VAL A 40 0.08 -13.56 10.02
N ILE A 41 0.02 -14.64 9.23
CA ILE A 41 -0.73 -15.86 9.61
C ILE A 41 -0.12 -16.64 10.79
N ASP A 42 1.12 -16.35 11.20
CA ASP A 42 1.73 -16.96 12.39
C ASP A 42 0.91 -16.70 13.66
N LYS A 43 0.18 -15.58 13.71
CA LYS A 43 -0.73 -15.27 14.83
C LYS A 43 -1.87 -16.32 14.99
N LEU A 44 -2.16 -17.13 13.95
CA LEU A 44 -3.16 -18.22 14.02
C LEU A 44 -2.75 -19.36 14.96
N GLU A 45 -1.48 -19.47 15.37
CA GLU A 45 -1.08 -20.48 16.36
C GLU A 45 -1.83 -20.29 17.68
N SER A 46 -2.07 -19.04 18.07
CA SER A 46 -2.81 -18.68 19.29
C SER A 46 -4.26 -19.14 19.30
N THR A 47 -4.83 -19.45 18.13
CA THR A 47 -6.23 -19.87 17.95
C THR A 47 -6.37 -21.39 17.76
N GLY A 48 -5.26 -22.11 18.00
CA GLY A 48 -5.19 -23.56 17.90
C GLY A 48 -5.15 -24.08 16.48
N ILE A 49 -4.56 -23.32 15.55
CA ILE A 49 -4.08 -23.83 14.26
C ILE A 49 -2.64 -24.30 14.46
N SER A 50 -2.30 -25.50 13.98
CA SER A 50 -0.96 -26.05 14.18
C SER A 50 0.09 -25.33 13.32
N SER A 51 1.31 -25.21 13.83
CA SER A 51 2.46 -24.68 13.09
C SER A 51 2.69 -25.41 11.75
N GLY A 52 2.45 -26.72 11.73
CA GLY A 52 2.52 -27.55 10.53
C GLY A 52 1.44 -27.25 9.48
N ASP A 53 0.27 -26.76 9.89
CA ASP A 53 -0.75 -26.30 8.95
C ASP A 53 -0.41 -24.89 8.44
N ILE A 54 0.15 -24.02 9.29
CA ILE A 54 0.63 -22.68 8.89
C ILE A 54 1.77 -22.79 7.87
N ALA A 55 2.73 -23.70 8.07
CA ALA A 55 3.80 -23.94 7.11
C ALA A 55 3.27 -24.32 5.72
N LYS A 56 2.25 -25.19 5.65
CA LYS A 56 1.61 -25.57 4.36
C LYS A 56 0.88 -24.39 3.71
N LEU A 57 0.26 -23.52 4.50
CA LEU A 57 -0.38 -22.30 3.99
C LEU A 57 0.67 -21.35 3.38
N LYS A 58 1.81 -21.16 4.06
CA LYS A 58 2.93 -20.37 3.54
C LYS A 58 3.50 -20.97 2.24
N GLU A 59 3.70 -22.28 2.21
CA GLU A 59 4.12 -23.01 0.98
C GLU A 59 3.14 -22.83 -0.17
N ALA A 60 1.84 -22.69 0.12
CA ALA A 60 0.80 -22.42 -0.86
C ALA A 60 0.63 -20.93 -1.21
N GLY A 61 1.46 -20.03 -0.67
CA GLY A 61 1.45 -18.60 -0.98
C GLY A 61 0.60 -17.73 -0.05
N TYR A 62 0.02 -18.28 1.01
CA TYR A 62 -0.75 -17.52 1.99
C TYR A 62 0.15 -17.07 3.14
N TYR A 63 0.37 -15.76 3.25
CA TYR A 63 1.24 -15.17 4.27
C TYR A 63 0.49 -14.24 5.24
N THR A 64 -0.69 -13.74 4.86
CA THR A 64 -1.46 -12.78 5.66
C THR A 64 -2.91 -13.22 5.89
N TYR A 65 -3.55 -12.65 6.90
CA TYR A 65 -4.96 -12.89 7.22
C TYR A 65 -5.89 -12.49 6.06
N GLU A 66 -5.59 -11.37 5.38
CA GLU A 66 -6.33 -10.89 4.22
C GLU A 66 -6.28 -11.92 3.08
N SER A 67 -5.12 -12.54 2.83
CA SER A 67 -4.99 -13.59 1.82
C SER A 67 -5.88 -14.81 2.11
N LEU A 68 -6.14 -15.12 3.38
CA LEU A 68 -7.02 -16.20 3.81
C LEU A 68 -8.50 -15.79 3.87
N ALA A 69 -8.80 -14.53 4.18
CA ALA A 69 -10.15 -13.99 4.25
C ALA A 69 -10.73 -13.75 2.85
N PHE A 70 -9.89 -13.38 1.87
CA PHE A 70 -10.31 -13.06 0.50
C PHE A 70 -10.26 -14.25 -0.46
N THR A 71 -9.62 -15.36 -0.10
CA THR A 71 -9.62 -16.59 -0.90
C THR A 71 -10.90 -17.40 -0.71
N THR A 72 -11.16 -18.32 -1.63
CA THR A 72 -12.34 -19.19 -1.55
C THR A 72 -12.05 -20.47 -0.78
N ARG A 73 -13.08 -21.05 -0.14
CA ARG A 73 -12.96 -22.35 0.56
C ARG A 73 -12.43 -23.44 -0.38
N ARG A 74 -12.77 -23.37 -1.66
CA ARG A 74 -12.32 -24.31 -2.69
C ARG A 74 -10.81 -24.23 -2.91
N GLU A 75 -10.22 -23.04 -2.92
CA GLU A 75 -8.78 -22.85 -3.12
C GLU A 75 -7.99 -23.36 -1.92
N LEU A 76 -8.44 -23.08 -0.68
CA LEU A 76 -7.76 -23.60 0.51
C LEU A 76 -7.77 -25.13 0.61
N ARG A 77 -8.78 -25.80 0.06
CA ARG A 77 -8.82 -27.27 -0.01
C ARG A 77 -7.77 -27.85 -0.95
N ASN A 78 -7.30 -27.08 -1.93
CA ASN A 78 -6.25 -27.51 -2.83
C ASN A 78 -4.87 -27.52 -2.14
N VAL A 79 -4.76 -26.90 -0.96
CA VAL A 79 -3.54 -26.96 -0.13
C VAL A 79 -3.42 -28.36 0.44
N LYS A 80 -2.36 -29.06 0.03
CA LYS A 80 -2.12 -30.45 0.43
C LYS A 80 -2.05 -30.59 1.95
N GLY A 81 -2.93 -31.40 2.52
CA GLY A 81 -2.96 -31.68 3.96
C GLY A 81 -3.81 -30.72 4.78
N ILE A 82 -4.57 -29.82 4.14
CA ILE A 82 -5.64 -29.03 4.77
C ILE A 82 -6.99 -29.68 4.44
N SER A 83 -7.71 -30.11 5.48
CA SER A 83 -9.06 -30.68 5.33
C SER A 83 -10.12 -29.59 5.25
N ASP A 84 -11.33 -29.94 4.80
CA ASP A 84 -12.49 -29.04 4.77
C ASP A 84 -12.76 -28.35 6.11
N GLN A 85 -12.71 -29.12 7.20
CA GLN A 85 -12.93 -28.62 8.55
C GLN A 85 -11.82 -27.64 8.98
N LYS A 86 -10.56 -27.92 8.61
CA LYS A 86 -9.44 -27.03 8.88
C LYS A 86 -9.57 -25.73 8.08
N ALA A 87 -9.86 -25.82 6.78
CA ALA A 87 -10.07 -24.66 5.92
C ALA A 87 -11.17 -23.74 6.46
N GLU A 88 -12.29 -24.30 6.90
CA GLU A 88 -13.38 -23.56 7.53
C GLU A 88 -12.94 -22.87 8.83
N LYS A 89 -12.22 -23.57 9.70
CA LYS A 89 -11.70 -23.00 10.95
C LYS A 89 -10.73 -21.84 10.68
N ILE A 90 -9.78 -22.03 9.75
CA ILE A 90 -8.77 -21.04 9.37
C ILE A 90 -9.44 -19.78 8.80
N MET A 91 -10.35 -19.96 7.84
CA MET A 91 -11.10 -18.85 7.24
C MET A 91 -11.92 -18.06 8.25
N LYS A 92 -12.63 -18.77 9.13
CA LYS A 92 -13.44 -18.13 10.16
C LYS A 92 -12.59 -17.28 11.09
N GLU A 93 -11.39 -17.76 11.43
CA GLU A 93 -10.49 -17.00 12.28
C GLU A 93 -9.87 -15.81 11.55
N ALA A 94 -9.50 -15.98 10.29
CA ALA A 94 -9.01 -14.88 9.45
C ALA A 94 -10.05 -13.76 9.33
N MET A 95 -11.31 -14.11 9.06
CA MET A 95 -12.42 -13.16 8.92
C MET A 95 -12.76 -12.38 10.18
N LYS A 96 -12.39 -12.85 11.38
CA LYS A 96 -12.61 -12.08 12.62
C LYS A 96 -11.63 -10.91 12.77
N ASN A 97 -10.46 -11.03 12.17
CA ASN A 97 -9.37 -10.05 12.29
C ASN A 97 -9.26 -9.17 11.04
N VAL A 98 -10.09 -9.42 10.03
CA VAL A 98 -10.19 -8.58 8.82
C VAL A 98 -11.56 -7.92 8.86
N GLN A 99 -11.61 -6.60 8.67
CA GLN A 99 -12.89 -5.91 8.64
C GLN A 99 -13.68 -6.28 7.38
N MET A 100 -14.67 -7.14 7.58
CA MET A 100 -15.59 -7.61 6.55
C MET A 100 -17.00 -7.06 6.82
N GLY A 101 -17.77 -6.82 5.75
CA GLY A 101 -19.17 -6.42 5.85
C GLY A 101 -19.45 -4.97 5.48
N PHE A 102 -20.56 -4.44 5.98
CA PHE A 102 -21.02 -3.09 5.65
C PHE A 102 -20.37 -2.05 6.56
N THR A 103 -20.00 -0.92 5.97
CA THR A 103 -19.47 0.28 6.65
C THR A 103 -20.17 1.50 6.07
N THR A 104 -20.16 2.61 6.80
CA THR A 104 -20.72 3.86 6.29
C THR A 104 -19.74 4.55 5.33
N GLY A 105 -20.26 5.40 4.44
CA GLY A 105 -19.40 6.20 3.55
C GLY A 105 -18.46 7.15 4.32
N ALA A 106 -18.87 7.59 5.52
CA ALA A 106 -18.04 8.39 6.41
C ALA A 106 -16.82 7.62 6.91
N GLU A 107 -17.02 6.38 7.38
CA GLU A 107 -15.90 5.51 7.80
C GLU A 107 -14.94 5.23 6.65
N VAL A 108 -15.45 4.96 5.45
CA VAL A 108 -14.61 4.76 4.26
C VAL A 108 -13.80 6.02 3.94
N HIS A 109 -14.39 7.20 4.07
CA HIS A 109 -13.69 8.47 3.83
C HIS A 109 -12.54 8.68 4.82
N VAL A 110 -12.79 8.47 6.12
CA VAL A 110 -11.75 8.57 7.17
C VAL A 110 -10.60 7.62 6.87
N LYS A 111 -10.88 6.34 6.61
CA LYS A 111 -9.82 5.37 6.29
C LYS A 111 -9.00 5.74 5.06
N ARG A 112 -9.67 6.24 4.02
CA ARG A 112 -8.98 6.66 2.79
C ARG A 112 -8.10 7.90 3.02
N SER A 113 -8.46 8.77 3.96
CA SER A 113 -7.65 9.95 4.31
C SER A 113 -6.36 9.59 5.06
N GLN A 114 -6.30 8.40 5.66
CA GLN A 114 -5.13 7.88 6.36
C GLN A 114 -4.18 7.10 5.44
N LEU A 115 -4.53 6.90 4.16
CA LEU A 115 -3.68 6.18 3.22
C LEU A 115 -2.38 6.94 2.98
N VAL A 116 -1.27 6.20 3.03
CA VAL A 116 0.04 6.73 2.67
C VAL A 116 0.06 7.08 1.19
N GLN A 117 0.63 8.24 0.87
CA GLN A 117 0.83 8.70 -0.49
C GLN A 117 2.31 8.98 -0.74
N ILE A 118 2.92 8.20 -1.63
CA ILE A 118 4.35 8.34 -1.94
C ILE A 118 4.53 9.51 -2.89
N ARG A 119 5.28 10.52 -2.47
CA ARG A 119 5.59 11.67 -3.33
C ARG A 119 6.43 11.25 -4.52
N THR A 120 6.21 11.95 -5.64
CA THR A 120 6.88 11.68 -6.92
C THR A 120 8.22 12.39 -7.05
N GLY A 121 8.52 13.31 -6.12
CA GLY A 121 9.69 14.20 -6.17
C GLY A 121 9.48 15.44 -7.06
N SER A 122 8.25 15.62 -7.58
CA SER A 122 7.80 16.78 -8.35
C SER A 122 6.53 17.36 -7.74
N ALA A 123 6.64 18.55 -7.15
CA ALA A 123 5.50 19.22 -6.52
C ALA A 123 4.32 19.48 -7.49
N ALA A 124 4.60 19.64 -8.79
CA ALA A 124 3.54 19.82 -9.78
C ALA A 124 2.75 18.52 -10.02
N LEU A 125 3.46 17.39 -10.08
CA LEU A 125 2.83 16.09 -10.25
C LEU A 125 2.10 15.65 -8.98
N ASP A 126 2.69 15.89 -7.80
CA ASP A 126 2.04 15.60 -6.52
C ASP A 126 0.73 16.39 -6.37
N ARG A 127 0.70 17.67 -6.75
CA ARG A 127 -0.54 18.46 -6.77
C ARG A 127 -1.59 17.92 -7.73
N LEU A 128 -1.17 17.45 -8.91
CA LEU A 128 -2.07 16.86 -9.89
C LEU A 128 -2.70 15.56 -9.37
N LEU A 129 -1.92 14.75 -8.65
CA LEU A 129 -2.34 13.48 -8.07
C LEU A 129 -3.06 13.62 -6.72
N GLY A 130 -3.11 14.82 -6.14
CA GLY A 130 -3.71 15.04 -4.84
C GLY A 130 -2.85 14.63 -3.65
N GLY A 131 -1.52 14.53 -3.84
CA GLY A 131 -0.53 14.33 -2.78
C GLY A 131 0.61 13.36 -3.16
N GLY A 132 0.38 12.47 -4.11
CA GLY A 132 1.37 11.50 -4.59
C GLY A 132 0.73 10.24 -5.16
N ILE A 133 1.48 9.14 -5.19
CA ILE A 133 0.99 7.82 -5.58
C ILE A 133 0.33 7.16 -4.35
N GLU A 134 -0.97 6.89 -4.41
CA GLU A 134 -1.76 6.30 -3.32
C GLU A 134 -1.45 4.80 -3.11
N THR A 135 -1.18 4.39 -1.87
CA THR A 135 -1.04 2.97 -1.50
C THR A 135 -2.37 2.21 -1.53
N GLY A 136 -2.33 0.88 -1.73
CA GLY A 136 -3.54 0.06 -1.78
C GLY A 136 -4.32 0.16 -3.10
N SER A 137 -3.76 0.84 -4.10
CA SER A 137 -4.33 0.97 -5.45
C SER A 137 -3.28 0.70 -6.53
N ILE A 138 -3.74 0.47 -7.77
CA ILE A 138 -2.87 0.34 -8.95
C ILE A 138 -2.83 1.67 -9.68
N THR A 139 -1.63 2.22 -9.87
CA THR A 139 -1.41 3.41 -10.70
C THR A 139 -0.72 3.03 -12.01
N GLU A 140 -1.37 3.31 -13.14
CA GLU A 140 -0.81 3.07 -14.47
C GLU A 140 -0.12 4.32 -15.02
N VAL A 141 1.12 4.16 -15.51
CA VAL A 141 1.88 5.22 -16.17
C VAL A 141 2.22 4.79 -17.60
N TYR A 142 1.54 5.39 -18.58
CA TYR A 142 1.72 5.09 -20.00
C TYR A 142 2.17 6.32 -20.81
N GLY A 143 2.70 6.08 -22.00
CA GLY A 143 3.16 7.12 -22.92
C GLY A 143 4.27 6.63 -23.86
N GLU A 144 4.69 7.46 -24.80
CA GLU A 144 5.69 7.11 -25.81
C GLU A 144 7.07 6.78 -25.22
N TYR A 145 7.95 6.19 -26.04
CA TYR A 145 9.34 6.00 -25.65
C TYR A 145 9.98 7.34 -25.23
N ARG A 146 10.86 7.31 -24.22
CA ARG A 146 11.60 8.48 -23.72
C ARG A 146 10.75 9.57 -23.02
N THR A 147 9.51 9.29 -22.62
CA THR A 147 8.67 10.23 -21.83
C THR A 147 8.92 10.21 -20.32
N GLY A 148 9.93 9.47 -19.83
CA GLY A 148 10.32 9.48 -18.42
C GLY A 148 9.70 8.43 -17.52
N LYS A 149 8.91 7.48 -18.05
CA LYS A 149 8.28 6.38 -17.26
C LYS A 149 9.27 5.66 -16.32
N THR A 150 10.36 5.12 -16.85
CA THR A 150 11.41 4.47 -16.04
C THR A 150 12.07 5.43 -15.04
N GLN A 151 12.15 6.73 -15.33
CA GLN A 151 12.71 7.71 -14.41
C GLN A 151 11.79 7.96 -13.21
N LEU A 152 10.48 7.97 -13.45
CA LEU A 152 9.50 8.01 -12.37
C LEU A 152 9.60 6.75 -11.50
N CYS A 153 9.69 5.55 -12.10
CA CYS A 153 9.88 4.31 -11.35
C CYS A 153 11.18 4.31 -10.51
N HIS A 154 12.31 4.77 -11.06
CA HIS A 154 13.55 4.90 -10.28
C HIS A 154 13.42 5.90 -9.12
N SER A 155 12.67 6.99 -9.31
CA SER A 155 12.42 7.96 -8.25
C SER A 155 11.57 7.34 -7.14
N LEU A 156 10.48 6.68 -7.49
CA LEU A 156 9.59 6.01 -6.53
C LEU A 156 10.31 4.89 -5.75
N ALA A 157 11.21 4.15 -6.38
CA ALA A 157 12.01 3.10 -5.72
C ALA A 157 12.92 3.63 -4.59
N VAL A 158 13.26 4.92 -4.63
CA VAL A 158 13.99 5.61 -3.55
C VAL A 158 13.03 6.28 -2.58
N LEU A 159 12.05 7.03 -3.10
CA LEU A 159 11.15 7.86 -2.28
C LEU A 159 10.23 7.04 -1.37
N CYS A 160 9.87 5.82 -1.75
CA CYS A 160 9.07 4.94 -0.88
C CYS A 160 9.79 4.58 0.42
N GLN A 161 11.12 4.70 0.47
CA GLN A 161 11.94 4.38 1.63
C GLN A 161 12.08 5.55 2.61
N LEU A 162 11.65 6.75 2.23
CA LEU A 162 11.68 7.92 3.12
C LEU A 162 10.64 7.76 4.24
N PRO A 163 10.83 8.46 5.37
CA PRO A 163 9.82 8.64 6.41
C PRO A 163 8.46 9.13 5.87
N ILE A 164 7.37 8.72 6.52
CA ILE A 164 6.00 9.10 6.10
C ILE A 164 5.80 10.62 6.18
N ASP A 165 6.36 11.28 7.19
CA ASP A 165 6.31 12.74 7.36
C ASP A 165 7.04 13.52 6.24
N MET A 166 7.98 12.87 5.55
CA MET A 166 8.63 13.40 4.35
C MET A 166 7.92 13.02 3.05
N GLY A 167 6.77 12.34 3.12
CA GLY A 167 6.01 11.86 1.97
C GLY A 167 6.56 10.59 1.34
N GLY A 168 7.30 9.79 2.12
CA GLY A 168 7.65 8.42 1.77
C GLY A 168 6.66 7.40 2.37
N GLY A 169 7.08 6.15 2.48
CA GLY A 169 6.26 5.07 3.03
C GLY A 169 7.01 4.10 3.92
N GLU A 170 8.24 4.46 4.35
CA GLU A 170 9.08 3.67 5.26
C GLU A 170 9.27 2.20 4.82
N GLY A 171 9.20 1.96 3.51
CA GLY A 171 9.10 0.63 2.93
C GLY A 171 10.20 0.31 1.93
N LYS A 172 10.52 -0.98 1.81
CA LYS A 172 11.38 -1.51 0.74
C LYS A 172 10.68 -1.46 -0.61
N CYS A 173 11.44 -1.56 -1.69
CA CYS A 173 10.92 -1.58 -3.06
C CYS A 173 11.14 -2.95 -3.72
N MET A 174 10.10 -3.49 -4.38
CA MET A 174 10.24 -4.59 -5.32
C MET A 174 10.19 -4.04 -6.75
N TYR A 175 11.22 -4.31 -7.55
CA TYR A 175 11.35 -3.81 -8.91
C TYR A 175 11.41 -4.96 -9.91
N ILE A 176 10.31 -5.19 -10.63
CA ILE A 176 10.23 -6.21 -11.69
C ILE A 176 10.51 -5.54 -13.03
N ASP A 177 11.62 -5.89 -13.66
CA ASP A 177 12.09 -5.29 -14.92
C ASP A 177 12.00 -6.28 -16.08
N THR A 178 11.28 -5.91 -17.13
CA THR A 178 11.13 -6.70 -18.37
C THR A 178 12.08 -6.24 -19.48
N ASN A 179 12.60 -5.02 -19.41
CA ASN A 179 13.36 -4.38 -20.50
C ASN A 179 14.83 -4.14 -20.14
N ALA A 180 15.30 -4.60 -18.97
CA ALA A 180 16.66 -4.39 -18.48
C ALA A 180 17.06 -2.90 -18.46
N THR A 181 16.17 -2.06 -17.95
CA THR A 181 16.31 -0.61 -17.84
C THR A 181 16.63 -0.13 -16.43
N PHE A 182 16.63 -1.02 -15.42
CA PHE A 182 17.12 -0.71 -14.08
C PHE A 182 18.61 -0.33 -14.12
N ARG A 183 18.96 0.84 -13.57
CA ARG A 183 20.35 1.36 -13.53
C ARG A 183 20.69 1.84 -12.12
N PRO A 184 21.51 1.10 -11.35
CA PRO A 184 21.87 1.46 -9.97
C PRO A 184 22.44 2.88 -9.84
N GLU A 185 23.18 3.36 -10.82
CA GLU A 185 23.78 4.71 -10.82
C GLU A 185 22.71 5.80 -10.78
N ARG A 186 21.52 5.55 -11.37
CA ARG A 186 20.38 6.48 -11.27
C ARG A 186 19.78 6.47 -9.87
N ILE A 187 19.70 5.30 -9.23
CA ILE A 187 19.22 5.17 -7.84
C ILE A 187 20.14 5.94 -6.89
N ILE A 188 21.46 5.76 -7.02
CA ILE A 188 22.47 6.45 -6.20
C ILE A 188 22.31 7.98 -6.33
N ALA A 189 22.20 8.50 -7.55
CA ALA A 189 22.04 9.94 -7.78
C ALA A 189 20.75 10.50 -7.14
N ILE A 190 19.66 9.73 -7.14
CA ILE A 190 18.40 10.13 -6.51
C ILE A 190 18.53 10.07 -4.98
N ALA A 191 19.12 9.00 -4.43
CA ALA A 191 19.35 8.85 -2.99
C ALA A 191 20.17 10.03 -2.42
N GLN A 192 21.24 10.42 -3.11
CA GLN A 192 22.09 11.55 -2.73
C GLN A 192 21.32 12.88 -2.68
N ARG A 193 20.37 13.11 -3.60
CA ARG A 193 19.50 14.30 -3.58
C ARG A 193 18.69 14.41 -2.28
N TYR A 194 18.31 13.27 -1.69
CA TYR A 194 17.56 13.20 -0.44
C TYR A 194 18.44 12.93 0.78
N ASN A 195 19.77 13.06 0.65
CA ASN A 195 20.75 12.81 1.71
C ASN A 195 20.63 11.40 2.33
N MET A 196 20.25 10.41 1.53
CA MET A 196 20.15 9.03 1.95
C MET A 196 21.46 8.28 1.70
N ASP A 197 21.80 7.34 2.57
CA ASP A 197 22.90 6.41 2.31
C ASP A 197 22.56 5.51 1.11
N SER A 198 23.36 5.64 0.05
CA SER A 198 23.05 4.98 -1.22
C SER A 198 23.22 3.47 -1.16
N ALA A 199 24.09 2.95 -0.28
CA ALA A 199 24.27 1.51 -0.11
C ALA A 199 23.02 0.89 0.52
N HIS A 200 22.54 1.44 1.63
CA HIS A 200 21.29 1.02 2.26
C HIS A 200 20.08 1.15 1.33
N VAL A 201 20.00 2.23 0.54
CA VAL A 201 18.90 2.39 -0.43
C VAL A 201 18.89 1.27 -1.46
N LEU A 202 20.06 0.86 -1.96
CA LEU A 202 20.18 -0.23 -2.92
C LEU A 202 19.82 -1.59 -2.30
N GLU A 203 20.25 -1.86 -1.06
CA GLU A 203 19.91 -3.09 -0.33
C GLU A 203 18.40 -3.25 -0.09
N ASN A 204 17.68 -2.14 -0.02
CA ASN A 204 16.23 -2.12 0.14
C ASN A 204 15.45 -2.25 -1.18
N ILE A 205 16.13 -2.39 -2.33
CA ILE A 205 15.47 -2.60 -3.62
C ILE A 205 15.71 -4.04 -4.08
N ALA A 206 14.68 -4.88 -3.97
CA ALA A 206 14.67 -6.23 -4.53
C ALA A 206 14.39 -6.17 -6.04
N VAL A 207 15.41 -6.41 -6.86
CA VAL A 207 15.29 -6.37 -8.33
C VAL A 207 15.15 -7.77 -8.90
N ALA A 208 14.13 -7.97 -9.73
CA ALA A 208 13.90 -9.23 -10.43
C ALA A 208 13.69 -8.98 -11.92
N ARG A 209 14.41 -9.72 -12.79
CA ARG A 209 14.24 -9.59 -14.24
C ARG A 209 13.28 -10.67 -14.75
N ALA A 210 12.19 -10.23 -15.37
CA ALA A 210 11.22 -11.12 -16.02
C ALA A 210 11.55 -11.24 -17.51
N TYR A 211 11.72 -12.47 -18.00
CA TYR A 211 12.06 -12.74 -19.41
C TYR A 211 10.85 -13.19 -20.23
N ASN A 212 9.81 -13.66 -19.56
CA ASN A 212 8.56 -14.11 -20.15
C ASN A 212 7.43 -14.00 -19.12
N PHE A 213 6.19 -14.20 -19.58
CA PHE A 213 4.98 -14.09 -18.75
C PHE A 213 4.83 -15.20 -17.69
N ARG A 214 5.69 -16.23 -17.70
CA ARG A 214 5.70 -17.31 -16.69
C ARG A 214 6.78 -17.13 -15.64
N THR A 215 7.56 -16.04 -15.74
CA THR A 215 8.59 -15.75 -14.74
C THR A 215 7.86 -15.19 -13.52
N PHE A 216 7.96 -15.91 -12.40
CA PHE A 216 7.25 -15.74 -11.11
C PHE A 216 5.84 -16.34 -11.07
#